data_AF-E4QDQ7-F1
#
_entry.id   AF-E4QDQ7-F1
#
_cell.length_a   1.000
_cell.length_b   1.000
_cell.length_c   1.000
_cell.angle_alpha   90.00
_cell.angle_beta   90.00
_cell.angle_gamma   90.00
#
_symmetry.space_group_name_H-M   'P 1'
#
loop_
_entity.id
_entity.type
_entity.pdbx_description
1 polymer ?
#
loop_
_entity_poly.entity_id
_entity_poly.type
_entity_poly.pdbx_seq_one_letter_code
_entity_poly.pdbx_strand_id
1 'polypeptide(L)'
;MDVGSRIRYFRKLYNKTLKEISLDTGLSISFISNIEKGIKKCSLENLEVICSAIGITLSEFFNDNLPPEIEELISIAKNLENDKLKTLLTVARSLKAEQKESK
;
A
#
# COMPACT_ATOMS: atom_id res chain seq x y z
N MET A 1 2.33 4.44 -2.88
CA MET A 1 2.32 3.77 -1.58
C MET A 1 3.65 4.04 -0.88
N ASP A 2 3.62 4.62 0.33
CA ASP A 2 4.83 4.71 1.17
C ASP A 2 4.97 3.43 2.00
N VAL A 3 6.00 2.62 1.71
CA VAL A 3 6.18 1.30 2.32
C VAL A 3 6.31 1.40 3.84
N GLY A 4 7.09 2.36 4.34
CA GLY A 4 7.32 2.54 5.77
C GLY A 4 6.05 2.89 6.55
N SER A 5 5.29 3.86 6.03
CA SER A 5 4.01 4.28 6.59
C SER A 5 2.99 3.14 6.60
N ARG A 6 3.03 2.28 5.58
CA ARG A 6 2.15 1.13 5.47
C ARG A 6 2.52 -0.02 6.41
N ILE A 7 3.81 -0.29 6.60
CA ILE A 7 4.30 -1.19 7.66
C ILE A 7 3.78 -0.71 9.01
N ARG A 8 3.94 0.60 9.29
CA ARG A 8 3.46 1.20 10.54
C ARG A 8 1.94 1.08 10.71
N TYR A 9 1.18 1.26 9.63
CA TYR A 9 -0.27 1.10 9.63
C TYR A 9 -0.67 -0.31 10.05
N PHE A 10 -0.17 -1.35 9.37
CA PHE A 10 -0.51 -2.73 9.69
C PHE A 10 -0.02 -3.14 11.08
N ARG A 11 1.20 -2.75 11.46
CA ARG A 11 1.72 -3.04 12.80
C ARG A 11 0.78 -2.49 13.89
N LYS A 12 0.28 -1.26 13.73
CA LYS A 12 -0.68 -0.66 14.66
C LYS A 12 -2.06 -1.32 14.59
N LEU A 13 -2.53 -1.65 13.39
CA LEU A 13 -3.82 -2.31 13.19
C LEU A 13 -3.88 -3.65 13.93
N TYR A 14 -2.79 -4.40 13.93
CA TYR A 14 -2.63 -5.67 14.63
C TYR A 14 -2.07 -5.53 16.06
N ASN A 15 -2.04 -4.31 16.61
CA ASN A 15 -1.59 -4.01 17.98
C ASN A 15 -0.18 -4.51 18.34
N LYS A 16 0.71 -4.66 17.36
CA LYS A 16 2.10 -5.07 17.57
C LYS A 16 2.98 -3.89 17.94
N THR A 17 3.87 -4.07 18.90
CA THR A 17 4.93 -3.13 19.26
C THR A 17 6.15 -3.32 18.35
N LEU A 18 7.01 -2.31 18.24
CA LEU A 18 8.29 -2.46 17.55
C LEU A 18 9.18 -3.53 18.21
N LYS A 19 9.05 -3.73 19.53
CA LYS A 19 9.79 -4.74 20.27
C LYS A 19 9.36 -6.15 19.88
N GLU A 20 8.05 -6.39 19.75
CA GLU A 20 7.54 -7.69 19.31
C GLU A 20 7.99 -8.00 17.87
N ILE A 21 7.83 -7.05 16.93
CA ILE A 21 8.31 -7.26 15.55
C ILE A 21 9.83 -7.49 15.52
N SER A 22 10.59 -6.79 16.35
CA SER A 22 12.04 -6.99 16.46
C SER A 22 12.41 -8.39 16.95
N LEU A 23 11.69 -8.91 17.94
CA LEU A 23 11.89 -10.27 18.44
C LEU A 23 11.51 -11.32 17.39
N ASP A 24 10.39 -11.13 16.70
CA ASP A 24 9.86 -12.07 15.72
C ASP A 24 10.72 -12.11 14.43
N THR A 25 11.34 -11.00 14.05
CA THR A 25 12.13 -10.88 12.80
C THR A 25 13.64 -10.98 12.99
N GLY A 26 14.15 -10.80 14.21
CA GLY A 26 15.58 -10.63 14.49
C GLY A 26 16.16 -9.28 14.04
N LEU A 27 15.34 -8.40 13.45
CA LEU A 27 15.75 -7.05 13.06
C LEU A 27 15.77 -6.13 14.28
N SER A 28 16.66 -5.13 14.28
CA SER A 28 16.71 -4.21 15.42
C SER A 28 15.51 -3.25 15.43
N ILE A 29 15.04 -2.90 16.63
CA ILE A 29 13.98 -1.90 16.84
C ILE A 29 14.27 -0.59 16.10
N SER A 30 15.54 -0.14 16.13
CA SER A 30 15.96 1.10 15.47
C SER A 30 15.89 0.98 13.94
N PHE A 31 16.22 -0.17 13.38
CA PHE A 31 16.09 -0.43 11.94
C PHE A 31 14.63 -0.40 11.50
N ILE A 32 13.74 -1.12 12.19
CA ILE A 32 12.30 -1.13 11.90
C ILE A 32 11.72 0.28 12.08
N SER A 33 12.07 1.00 13.14
CA SER A 33 11.62 2.37 13.36
C SER A 33 12.08 3.32 12.25
N ASN A 34 13.30 3.15 11.74
CA ASN A 34 13.82 3.99 10.65
C ASN A 34 13.14 3.67 9.32
N ILE A 35 12.75 2.42 9.09
CA ILE A 35 11.90 2.03 7.95
C ILE A 35 10.54 2.71 8.06
N GLU A 36 9.86 2.62 9.21
CA GLU A 36 8.54 3.23 9.41
C GLU A 36 8.52 4.75 9.26
N LYS A 37 9.67 5.40 9.48
CA LYS A 37 9.86 6.86 9.33
C LYS A 37 10.32 7.26 7.92
N GLY A 38 10.56 6.31 7.02
CA GLY A 38 11.10 6.56 5.68
C GLY A 38 12.59 6.94 5.67
N ILE A 39 13.30 6.83 6.80
CA ILE A 39 14.74 7.14 6.92
C ILE A 39 15.58 6.04 6.25
N LYS A 40 15.14 4.79 6.36
CA LYS A 40 15.77 3.63 5.72
C LYS A 40 14.81 3.00 4.72
N LYS A 41 15.34 2.59 3.58
CA LYS A 41 14.59 1.75 2.63
C LYS A 41 14.46 0.34 3.20
N CYS A 42 13.30 -0.28 2.99
CA CYS A 42 13.07 -1.69 3.27
C CYS A 42 13.40 -2.50 2.01
N SER A 43 14.18 -3.58 2.14
CA SER A 43 14.30 -4.57 1.05
C SER A 43 13.05 -5.44 0.99
N LEU A 44 12.88 -6.19 -0.10
CA LEU A 44 11.76 -7.12 -0.23
C LEU A 44 11.84 -8.25 0.81
N GLU A 45 13.04 -8.81 1.07
CA GLU A 45 13.17 -9.86 2.09
C GLU A 45 12.82 -9.35 3.49
N ASN A 46 13.27 -8.14 3.83
CA ASN A 46 12.93 -7.52 5.12
C ASN A 46 11.43 -7.23 5.22
N LEU A 47 10.80 -6.79 4.13
CA LEU A 47 9.36 -6.57 4.09
C LEU A 47 8.60 -7.88 4.32
N GLU A 48 9.03 -8.97 3.68
CA GLU A 48 8.40 -10.28 3.80
C GLU A 48 8.41 -10.79 5.25
N VAL A 49 9.57 -10.75 5.92
CA VAL A 49 9.66 -11.18 7.32
C VAL A 49 8.90 -10.24 8.26
N ILE A 50 8.87 -8.94 8.00
CA ILE A 50 8.07 -7.98 8.77
C ILE A 50 6.57 -8.26 8.61
N CYS A 51 6.09 -8.49 7.39
CA CYS A 51 4.71 -8.88 7.12
C CYS A 51 4.33 -10.16 7.87
N SER A 52 5.18 -11.18 7.79
CA SER A 52 4.98 -12.44 8.51
C SER A 52 4.92 -12.24 10.03
N ALA A 53 5.79 -11.39 10.60
CA ALA A 53 5.79 -11.07 12.04
C ALA A 53 4.55 -10.28 12.50
N ILE A 54 3.99 -9.46 11.61
CA ILE A 54 2.72 -8.75 11.85
C ILE A 54 1.54 -9.73 11.78
N GLY A 55 1.65 -10.79 10.99
CA GLY A 55 0.58 -11.79 10.76
C GLY A 55 -0.20 -11.53 9.47
N ILE A 56 0.41 -10.89 8.47
CA ILE A 56 -0.17 -10.64 7.15
C ILE A 56 0.74 -11.17 6.04
N THR A 57 0.15 -11.43 4.88
CA THR A 57 0.87 -11.77 3.65
C THR A 57 1.39 -10.52 2.95
N LEU A 58 2.37 -10.68 2.05
CA LEU A 58 2.77 -9.61 1.12
C LEU A 58 1.61 -9.18 0.23
N SER A 59 0.72 -10.10 -0.14
CA SER A 59 -0.45 -9.76 -0.95
C SER A 59 -1.36 -8.79 -0.19
N GLU A 60 -1.70 -9.08 1.07
CA GLU A 60 -2.48 -8.16 1.92
C GLU A 60 -1.73 -6.84 2.16
N PHE A 61 -0.40 -6.90 2.31
CA PHE A 61 0.41 -5.70 2.40
C PHE A 61 0.26 -4.84 1.14
N PHE A 62 0.32 -5.40 -0.07
CA PHE A 62 0.18 -4.62 -1.30
C PHE A 62 -1.27 -4.36 -1.70
N ASN A 63 -2.23 -5.03 -1.08
CA ASN A 63 -3.63 -4.84 -1.38
C ASN A 63 -4.10 -3.51 -0.79
N ASP A 64 -4.00 -2.45 -1.58
CA ASP A 64 -4.76 -1.24 -1.31
C ASP A 64 -6.22 -1.68 -1.24
N ASN A 65 -6.87 -1.59 -0.07
CA ASN A 65 -8.32 -1.65 0.01
C ASN A 65 -8.83 -0.44 -0.77
N LEU A 66 -8.96 -0.63 -2.08
CA LEU A 66 -9.46 0.36 -2.99
C LEU A 66 -10.93 0.60 -2.62
N PRO A 67 -11.44 1.82 -2.77
CA PRO A 67 -12.88 2.04 -2.65
C PRO A 67 -13.63 1.01 -3.51
N PRO A 68 -14.76 0.46 -3.05
CA PRO A 68 -15.53 -0.52 -3.82
C PRO A 68 -15.77 -0.10 -5.27
N GLU A 69 -15.96 1.20 -5.49
CA GLU A 69 -16.15 1.82 -6.82
C GLU A 69 -14.91 1.67 -7.72
N ILE A 70 -13.71 1.72 -7.14
CA ILE A 70 -12.46 1.51 -7.87
C ILE A 70 -12.25 0.02 -8.17
N GLU A 71 -12.60 -0.88 -7.24
CA GLU A 71 -12.54 -2.32 -7.50
C GLU A 71 -13.49 -2.72 -8.64
N GLU A 72 -14.73 -2.22 -8.61
CA GLU A 72 -15.72 -2.41 -9.67
C GLU A 72 -15.22 -1.85 -11.00
N LEU A 73 -14.70 -0.62 -11.02
CA LEU A 73 -14.15 0.00 -12.22
C LEU A 73 -13.01 -0.82 -12.82
N ILE A 74 -12.09 -1.35 -12.00
CA ILE A 74 -10.99 -2.21 -12.46
C ILE A 74 -11.54 -3.52 -13.06
N SER A 75 -12.54 -4.14 -12.41
CA SER A 75 -13.18 -5.36 -12.90
C SER A 75 -13.82 -5.16 -14.28
N ILE A 76 -14.55 -4.06 -14.46
CA ILE A 76 -15.16 -3.70 -15.76
C ILE A 76 -14.07 -3.39 -16.79
N ALA A 77 -13.09 -2.55 -16.44
CA ALA A 77 -12.06 -2.10 -17.37
C ALA A 77 -11.21 -3.24 -17.94
N LYS A 78 -10.92 -4.28 -17.14
CA LYS A 78 -10.15 -5.46 -17.59
C LYS A 78 -10.74 -6.17 -18.81
N ASN A 79 -12.04 -6.05 -19.04
CA ASN A 79 -12.75 -6.74 -20.12
C ASN A 79 -13.08 -5.82 -21.32
N LEU A 80 -12.54 -4.60 -21.35
CA LEU A 80 -12.81 -3.64 -22.42
C LEU A 80 -11.75 -3.66 -23.52
N GLU A 81 -12.21 -3.37 -24.74
CA GLU A 81 -11.32 -3.08 -25.88
C GLU A 81 -10.50 -1.80 -25.65
N ASN A 82 -9.32 -1.73 -26.27
CA ASN A 82 -8.37 -0.62 -26.12
C ASN A 82 -8.99 0.76 -26.38
N ASP A 83 -9.92 0.88 -27.32
CA ASP A 83 -10.49 2.17 -27.69
C ASP A 83 -11.46 2.68 -26.61
N LYS A 84 -12.20 1.77 -25.97
CA LYS A 84 -13.06 2.08 -24.82
C LYS A 84 -12.22 2.47 -23.59
N LEU A 85 -11.08 1.80 -23.39
CA LEU A 85 -10.11 2.17 -22.34
C LEU A 85 -9.54 3.59 -22.54
N LYS A 86 -9.22 3.97 -23.78
CA LYS A 86 -8.76 5.34 -24.10
C LYS A 86 -9.82 6.39 -23.78
N THR A 87 -11.08 6.11 -24.08
CA THR A 87 -12.20 6.99 -23.73
C THR A 87 -12.33 7.15 -22.21
N LEU A 88 -12.33 6.05 -21.44
CA LEU A 88 -12.35 6.11 -19.98
C LEU A 88 -11.18 6.93 -19.41
N LEU A 89 -9.98 6.72 -19.95
CA LEU A 89 -8.79 7.48 -19.53
C LEU A 89 -8.93 8.98 -19.81
N THR A 90 -9.58 9.34 -20.93
CA THR A 90 -9.85 10.74 -21.28
C THR A 90 -10.80 11.38 -20.29
N VAL A 91 -11.92 10.71 -19.97
CA VAL A 91 -12.90 11.19 -18.97
C VAL A 91 -12.24 11.36 -17.60
N ALA A 92 -11.49 10.37 -17.13
CA ALA A 92 -10.81 10.43 -15.84
C ALA A 92 -9.80 11.59 -15.76
N ARG A 93 -9.13 11.93 -16.86
CA ARG A 93 -8.22 13.09 -16.94
C ARG A 93 -8.96 14.41 -16.85
N SER A 94 -10.10 14.55 -17.53
CA SER A 94 -10.93 15.77 -17.47
C SER A 94 -11.46 16.02 -16.06
N LEU A 95 -12.03 14.99 -15.41
CA LEU A 95 -12.53 15.09 -14.03
C LEU A 95 -11.42 15.51 -13.03
N LYS A 96 -10.19 15.02 -13.24
CA LYS A 96 -9.04 15.41 -12.40
C LYS A 96 -8.64 16.87 -12.59
N ALA A 97 -8.85 17.44 -13.78
CA ALA A 97 -8.56 18.84 -14.06
C ALA A 97 -9.58 19.76 -13.35
N GLU A 98 -10.86 19.41 -13.40
CA GLU A 98 -11.95 20.18 -12.75
C GLU A 98 -11.80 20.25 -11.22
N GLN A 99 -11.33 19.17 -10.59
CA GLN A 99 -11.06 19.14 -9.14
C GLN A 99 -9.87 20.02 -8.71
N LYS A 100 -8.98 20.40 -9.64
CA LYS A 100 -7.85 21.29 -9.36
C LYS A 100 -8.23 22.76 -9.46
N GLU A 101 -9.24 23.12 -10.24
CA GLU A 101 -9.70 24.51 -10.40
C GLU A 101 -10.63 24.96 -9.26
N SER A 102 -11.16 24.01 -8.48
CA SER A 102 -12.01 24.28 -7.32
C SER A 102 -11.26 24.40 -5.98
N LYS A 103 -9.91 24.48 -6.01
CA LYS A 103 -9.03 24.67 -4.84
C LYS A 103 -8.13 25.87 -5.03
#